data_AF-A0A4R0GL99-F1
#
_entry.id   AF-A0A4R0GL99-F1
#
_cell.length_a   1.000
_cell.length_b   1.000
_cell.length_c   1.000
_cell.angle_alpha   90.00
_cell.angle_beta   90.00
_cell.angle_gamma   90.00
#
_symmetry.space_group_name_H-M   'P 1'
#
loop_
_entity.id
_entity.type
_entity.pdbx_description
1 polymer ?
#
loop_
_entity_poly.entity_id
_entity_poly.type
_entity_poly.pdbx_seq_one_letter_code
_entity_poly.pdbx_strand_id
1 'polypeptide(L)'
;MQAADDAQAADPAADEEPEPEPPADPEQVLASYRWRLEPETLREVVDDPEELRAVRDRLTDKLASALDNRSRARLLSLRAVASRVLGDLDEALDDGRMALTYAEATGELRRAALAQARLAHVLRWRGEFAEADRLFAEANSAELPDRLRAALHEHAARCCYDQGRLMEACHHFERALDLRGEGDAELLARVRIGLDAVAARAAERGFGPYPRGWDEVLDRDRAPVPARDGGQGLWGYADADGDMVVPARYVEAQPFRDGLAWVRGSEADRWSLIDLTGKVVIAATYLAARPYSDGLAWVVRDESGWLAIDASGEVVVPPGFADVRPFHKGVAAVRREGWGAVDRTGRIVVPTRYHGFHTTLADGRYVDGFTDEGLAVVDLAGRKGVVDRTGQVLVAPAHPVLLIHPVAFLATNGGGRWGALDRRGGPLIDPVFHHPDEVVAEIEALLTDATPVL
;
A
#
# COMPACT_ATOMS: atom_id res chain seq x y z
N MET A 1 89.78 35.08 -12.49
CA MET A 1 89.26 36.22 -11.71
C MET A 1 87.74 36.13 -11.76
N GLN A 2 87.13 35.95 -10.59
CA GLN A 2 85.70 35.91 -10.22
C GLN A 2 84.61 36.03 -11.30
N ALA A 3 83.66 35.08 -11.26
CA ALA A 3 82.26 35.31 -11.57
C ALA A 3 81.45 34.98 -10.30
N ALA A 4 80.65 35.94 -9.83
CA ALA A 4 79.84 35.83 -8.62
C ALA A 4 78.43 35.32 -8.95
N ASP A 5 77.90 34.55 -8.01
CA ASP A 5 76.65 33.80 -8.02
C ASP A 5 75.57 34.66 -7.31
N ASP A 6 74.47 34.97 -8.00
CA ASP A 6 73.29 35.65 -7.42
C ASP A 6 72.21 34.59 -7.14
N ALA A 7 72.08 34.21 -5.86
CA ALA A 7 71.03 33.32 -5.38
C ALA A 7 69.80 34.14 -4.96
N GLN A 8 68.71 33.97 -5.71
CA GLN A 8 67.40 34.55 -5.43
C GLN A 8 66.66 33.65 -4.43
N ALA A 9 66.37 34.16 -3.23
CA ALA A 9 65.61 33.46 -2.21
C ALA A 9 64.13 33.43 -2.58
N ALA A 10 63.56 32.22 -2.61
CA ALA A 10 62.14 31.98 -2.83
C ALA A 10 61.35 32.13 -1.51
N ASP A 11 60.20 32.81 -1.60
CA ASP A 11 59.19 32.96 -0.55
C ASP A 11 58.49 31.60 -0.33
N PRO A 12 58.27 31.11 0.92
CA PRO A 12 57.57 29.86 1.13
C PRO A 12 56.08 30.02 0.83
N ALA A 13 55.55 29.12 0.00
CA ALA A 13 54.15 29.03 -0.37
C ALA A 13 53.26 29.01 0.88
N ALA A 14 52.23 29.86 0.88
CA ALA A 14 51.13 29.79 1.83
C ALA A 14 50.35 28.49 1.55
N ASP A 15 50.22 27.65 2.58
CA ASP A 15 49.33 26.50 2.60
C ASP A 15 47.89 27.02 2.44
N GLU A 16 47.27 26.77 1.28
CA GLU A 16 45.83 26.91 1.10
C GLU A 16 45.15 25.78 1.90
N GLU A 17 44.45 26.15 2.98
CA GLU A 17 43.57 25.22 3.70
C GLU A 17 42.49 24.68 2.74
N PRO A 18 42.27 23.36 2.67
CA PRO A 18 41.28 22.79 1.78
C PRO A 18 39.87 23.28 2.14
N GLU A 19 39.11 23.74 1.13
CA GLU A 19 37.71 24.14 1.33
C GLU A 19 36.90 23.03 2.02
N PRO A 20 36.05 23.35 3.02
CA PRO A 20 35.27 22.34 3.71
C PRO A 20 34.30 21.65 2.74
N GLU A 21 34.32 20.31 2.73
CA GLU A 21 33.41 19.51 1.91
C GLU A 21 31.94 19.90 2.19
N PRO A 22 31.08 19.95 1.15
CA PRO A 22 29.68 20.30 1.34
C PRO A 22 29.00 19.30 2.28
N PRO A 23 28.14 19.76 3.21
CA PRO A 23 27.53 18.88 4.20
C PRO A 23 26.68 17.79 3.51
N ALA A 24 26.90 16.53 3.90
CA ALA A 24 26.24 15.34 3.31
C ALA A 24 24.70 15.47 3.31
N ASP A 25 24.01 15.05 2.26
CA ASP A 25 22.55 15.21 2.10
C ASP A 25 21.77 14.71 3.33
N PRO A 26 20.83 15.50 3.91
CA PRO A 26 20.17 15.14 5.17
C PRO A 26 19.35 13.84 5.06
N GLU A 27 18.86 13.49 3.87
CA GLU A 27 18.17 12.21 3.66
C GLU A 27 19.15 11.03 3.75
N GLN A 28 20.37 11.19 3.21
CA GLN A 28 21.42 10.17 3.29
C GLN A 28 21.93 10.00 4.72
N VAL A 29 22.07 11.11 5.46
CA VAL A 29 22.45 11.07 6.88
C VAL A 29 21.43 10.24 7.67
N LEU A 30 20.12 10.53 7.55
CA LEU A 30 19.08 9.71 8.18
C LEU A 30 19.08 8.25 7.73
N ALA A 31 19.34 8.00 6.44
CA ALA A 31 19.38 6.64 5.90
C ALA A 31 20.52 5.80 6.46
N SER A 32 21.65 6.44 6.78
CA SER A 32 22.83 5.81 7.35
C SER A 32 22.78 5.71 8.88
N TYR A 33 21.77 6.32 9.52
CA TYR A 33 21.68 6.40 10.96
C TYR A 33 21.48 5.01 11.57
N ARG A 34 22.31 4.67 12.57
CA ARG A 34 22.24 3.38 13.26
C ARG A 34 21.27 3.46 14.43
N TRP A 35 20.03 3.09 14.17
CA TRP A 35 18.97 3.09 15.16
C TRP A 35 19.14 1.97 16.18
N ARG A 36 19.07 2.32 17.47
CA ARG A 36 19.03 1.35 18.57
C ARG A 36 17.66 1.36 19.21
N LEU A 37 17.16 0.18 19.57
CA LEU A 37 15.92 0.06 20.32
C LEU A 37 16.24 -0.02 21.80
N GLU A 38 15.55 0.80 22.61
CA GLU A 38 15.53 0.61 24.05
C GLU A 38 14.82 -0.71 24.38
N PRO A 39 15.44 -1.65 25.11
CA PRO A 39 14.89 -3.00 25.28
C PRO A 39 13.51 -3.06 25.96
N GLU A 40 13.20 -2.11 26.84
CA GLU A 40 11.92 -2.12 27.58
C GLU A 40 10.78 -1.44 26.82
N THR A 41 11.06 -0.36 26.09
CA THR A 41 10.02 0.43 25.39
C THR A 41 9.94 0.10 23.90
N LEU A 42 10.94 -0.58 23.35
CA LEU A 42 11.13 -0.83 21.92
C LEU A 42 11.04 0.47 21.08
N ARG A 43 11.42 1.60 21.69
CA ARG A 43 11.51 2.91 21.03
C ARG A 43 12.92 3.14 20.53
N GLU A 44 13.02 3.82 19.40
CA GLU A 44 14.28 4.26 18.85
C GLU A 44 14.97 5.26 19.79
N VAL A 45 16.25 5.02 20.08
CA VAL A 45 17.12 5.91 20.86
C VAL A 45 18.21 6.47 19.95
N VAL A 46 18.56 7.72 20.18
CA VAL A 46 19.53 8.50 19.41
C VAL A 46 20.66 8.95 20.34
N ASP A 47 21.89 8.78 19.86
CA ASP A 47 23.10 9.07 20.64
C ASP A 47 23.47 10.55 20.60
N ASP A 48 23.20 11.21 19.48
CA ASP A 48 23.42 12.65 19.30
C ASP A 48 22.12 13.36 18.86
N PRO A 49 21.33 13.87 19.81
CA PRO A 49 20.13 14.65 19.50
C PRO A 49 20.42 15.95 18.74
N GLU A 50 21.61 16.55 18.89
CA GLU A 50 21.95 17.80 18.19
C GLU A 50 22.17 17.56 16.70
N GLU A 51 22.84 16.45 16.34
CA GLU A 51 22.97 16.01 14.96
C GLU A 51 21.59 15.81 14.31
N LEU A 52 20.67 15.17 15.04
CA LEU A 52 19.32 14.94 14.52
C LEU A 52 18.51 16.24 14.36
N ARG A 53 18.70 17.23 15.24
CA ARG A 53 18.11 18.57 15.06
C ARG A 53 18.67 19.26 13.81
N ALA A 54 19.98 19.22 13.61
CA ALA A 54 20.60 19.79 12.41
C ALA A 54 20.08 19.12 11.13
N VAL A 55 19.88 17.80 11.15
CA VAL A 55 19.27 17.06 10.04
C VAL A 55 17.82 17.51 9.79
N ARG A 56 17.01 17.66 10.84
CA ARG A 56 15.62 18.15 10.75
C ARG A 56 15.55 19.55 10.12
N ASP A 57 16.44 20.45 10.51
CA ASP A 57 16.48 21.82 10.00
C ASP A 57 16.83 21.82 8.50
N ARG A 58 17.81 21.02 8.10
CA ARG A 58 18.19 20.86 6.68
C ARG A 58 17.09 20.21 5.84
N LEU A 59 16.28 19.30 6.41
CA LEU A 59 15.08 18.77 5.74
C LEU A 59 14.03 19.87 5.55
N THR A 60 13.88 20.78 6.51
CA THR A 60 12.97 21.93 6.41
C THR A 60 13.37 22.86 5.27
N ASP A 61 14.65 23.19 5.15
CA ASP A 61 15.18 24.01 4.06
C ASP A 61 14.93 23.35 2.70
N LYS A 62 15.18 22.04 2.59
CA LYS A 62 14.95 21.29 1.37
C LYS A 62 13.47 21.25 1.00
N LEU A 63 12.60 21.06 1.99
CA LEU A 63 11.15 21.05 1.81
C LEU A 63 10.61 22.38 1.27
N ALA A 64 11.17 23.52 1.70
CA ALA A 64 10.78 24.84 1.21
C ALA A 64 10.95 24.98 -0.32
N SER A 65 11.88 24.22 -0.91
CA SER A 65 12.14 24.19 -2.36
C SER A 65 11.40 23.08 -3.12
N ALA A 66 10.64 22.20 -2.44
CA ALA A 66 10.01 21.04 -3.05
C ALA A 66 8.74 21.42 -3.85
N LEU A 67 8.77 21.16 -5.16
CA LEU A 67 7.70 21.55 -6.09
C LEU A 67 6.66 20.45 -6.34
N ASP A 68 7.05 19.19 -6.25
CA ASP A 68 6.19 18.05 -6.57
C ASP A 68 5.75 17.25 -5.33
N ASN A 69 4.62 16.55 -5.46
CA ASN A 69 4.03 15.75 -4.37
C ASN A 69 4.95 14.63 -3.89
N ARG A 70 5.74 14.02 -4.79
CA ARG A 70 6.66 12.92 -4.43
C ARG A 70 7.77 13.43 -3.52
N SER A 71 8.38 14.57 -3.85
CA SER A 71 9.42 15.19 -3.02
C SER A 71 8.86 15.65 -1.67
N ARG A 72 7.68 16.30 -1.67
CA ARG A 72 7.03 16.76 -0.42
C ARG A 72 6.68 15.61 0.51
N ALA A 73 6.03 14.57 -0.02
CA ALA A 73 5.70 13.37 0.74
C ALA A 73 6.94 12.75 1.40
N ARG A 74 8.03 12.58 0.64
CA ARG A 74 9.29 12.02 1.17
C ARG A 74 9.90 12.89 2.26
N LEU A 75 10.05 14.20 2.02
CA LEU A 75 10.74 15.11 2.95
C LEU A 75 9.96 15.31 4.25
N LEU A 76 8.64 15.50 4.16
CA LEU A 76 7.76 15.58 5.34
C LEU A 76 7.80 14.28 6.14
N SER A 77 7.74 13.14 5.45
CA SER A 77 7.80 11.82 6.08
C SER A 77 9.11 11.60 6.84
N LEU A 78 10.26 12.05 6.30
CA LEU A 78 11.55 11.97 6.99
C LEU A 78 11.67 12.98 8.14
N ARG A 79 11.12 14.19 7.98
CA ARG A 79 11.11 15.21 9.03
C ARG A 79 10.23 14.79 10.22
N ALA A 80 9.12 14.09 9.95
CA ALA A 80 8.29 13.47 10.98
C ALA A 80 9.07 12.42 11.81
N VAL A 81 9.93 11.62 11.16
CA VAL A 81 10.79 10.64 11.87
C VAL A 81 11.75 11.36 12.81
N ALA A 82 12.45 12.39 12.33
CA ALA A 82 13.38 13.16 13.15
C ALA A 82 12.65 13.82 14.33
N SER A 83 11.51 14.49 14.08
CA SER A 83 10.73 15.19 15.11
C SER A 83 10.15 14.22 16.15
N ARG A 84 9.65 13.05 15.72
CA ARG A 84 9.17 11.98 16.62
C ARG A 84 10.24 11.59 17.62
N VAL A 85 11.44 11.32 17.13
CA VAL A 85 12.56 10.83 17.95
C VAL A 85 13.10 11.92 18.87
N LEU A 86 13.06 13.18 18.45
CA LEU A 86 13.38 14.33 19.29
C LEU A 86 12.32 14.61 20.38
N GLY A 87 11.16 13.96 20.30
CA GLY A 87 10.05 14.13 21.26
C GLY A 87 9.01 15.19 20.85
N ASP A 88 9.18 15.82 19.68
CA ASP A 88 8.29 16.86 19.15
C ASP A 88 7.08 16.21 18.42
N LEU A 89 6.23 15.53 19.19
CA LEU A 89 5.18 14.65 18.67
C LEU A 89 4.03 15.36 17.94
N ASP A 90 3.76 16.63 18.26
CA ASP A 90 2.75 17.43 17.55
C ASP A 90 3.24 17.81 16.15
N GLU A 91 4.48 18.31 16.03
CA GLU A 91 5.11 18.62 14.75
C GLU A 91 5.24 17.36 13.87
N ALA A 92 5.64 16.24 14.49
CA ALA A 92 5.74 14.96 13.81
C ALA A 92 4.38 14.47 13.26
N LEU A 93 3.29 14.74 13.98
CA LEU A 93 1.94 14.34 13.58
C LEU A 93 1.46 15.14 12.38
N ASP A 94 1.63 16.46 12.41
CA ASP A 94 1.27 17.36 11.32
C ASP A 94 2.04 17.02 10.04
N ASP A 95 3.36 16.81 10.16
CA ASP A 95 4.20 16.36 9.06
C ASP A 95 3.78 14.99 8.53
N GLY A 96 3.49 14.03 9.41
CA GLY A 96 3.08 12.68 9.04
C GLY A 96 1.76 12.67 8.26
N ARG A 97 0.75 13.43 8.70
CA ARG A 97 -0.56 13.57 8.02
C ARG A 97 -0.42 14.22 6.65
N MET A 98 0.37 15.28 6.57
CA MET A 98 0.60 15.97 5.31
C MET A 98 1.43 15.12 4.35
N ALA A 99 2.42 14.39 4.85
CA ALA A 99 3.19 13.41 4.07
C ALA A 99 2.29 12.33 3.47
N LEU A 100 1.37 11.77 4.26
CA LEU A 100 0.42 10.77 3.80
C LEU A 100 -0.48 11.33 2.69
N THR A 101 -1.04 12.54 2.88
CA THR A 101 -1.87 13.20 1.88
C THR A 101 -1.14 13.36 0.54
N TYR A 102 0.10 13.84 0.57
CA TYR A 102 0.91 13.97 -0.64
C TYR A 102 1.28 12.62 -1.25
N ALA A 103 1.53 11.60 -0.43
CA ALA A 103 1.86 10.25 -0.87
C ALA A 103 0.69 9.58 -1.59
N GLU A 104 -0.52 9.68 -1.04
CA GLU A 104 -1.75 9.19 -1.67
C GLU A 104 -2.03 9.91 -2.99
N ALA A 105 -1.78 11.22 -3.04
CA ALA A 105 -1.91 12.01 -4.26
C ALA A 105 -0.91 11.59 -5.36
N THR A 106 0.18 10.87 -5.05
CA THR A 106 1.05 10.29 -6.10
C THR A 106 0.48 8.99 -6.68
N GLY A 107 -0.48 8.35 -6.02
CA GLY A 107 -1.02 7.04 -6.40
C GLY A 107 -0.02 5.88 -6.28
N GLU A 108 1.14 6.08 -5.64
CA GLU A 108 2.17 5.05 -5.51
C GLU A 108 2.03 4.31 -4.18
N LEU A 109 1.62 3.04 -4.24
CA LEU A 109 1.35 2.21 -3.06
C LEU A 109 2.51 2.20 -2.06
N ARG A 110 3.75 1.97 -2.55
CA ARG A 110 4.94 1.95 -1.68
C ARG A 110 5.12 3.24 -0.89
N ARG A 111 4.85 4.40 -1.50
CA ARG A 111 5.03 5.69 -0.82
C ARG A 111 3.92 5.95 0.19
N ALA A 112 2.68 5.61 -0.17
CA ALA A 112 1.55 5.67 0.76
C ALA A 112 1.81 4.78 1.97
N ALA A 113 2.21 3.52 1.77
CA ALA A 113 2.51 2.58 2.85
C ALA A 113 3.63 3.07 3.78
N LEU A 114 4.72 3.62 3.23
CA LEU A 114 5.79 4.22 4.05
C LEU A 114 5.31 5.42 4.86
N ALA A 115 4.51 6.31 4.26
CA ALA A 115 3.95 7.46 4.97
C ALA A 115 2.97 7.04 6.06
N GLN A 116 2.09 6.06 5.79
CA GLN A 116 1.18 5.46 6.77
C GLN A 116 1.95 4.86 7.95
N ALA A 117 2.97 4.06 7.68
CA ALA A 117 3.77 3.40 8.73
C ALA A 117 4.49 4.41 9.65
N ARG A 118 5.06 5.47 9.07
CA ARG A 118 5.75 6.52 9.84
C ARG A 118 4.77 7.36 10.64
N LEU A 119 3.61 7.70 10.08
CA LEU A 119 2.53 8.35 10.82
C LEU A 119 2.03 7.46 11.97
N ALA A 120 1.85 6.17 11.72
CA ALA A 120 1.46 5.19 12.74
C ALA A 120 2.48 5.13 13.89
N HIS A 121 3.78 5.23 13.62
CA HIS A 121 4.80 5.34 14.66
C HIS A 121 4.66 6.60 15.52
N VAL A 122 4.31 7.74 14.92
CA VAL A 122 4.05 8.97 15.67
C VAL A 122 2.85 8.77 16.61
N LEU A 123 1.74 8.24 16.08
CA LEU A 123 0.53 7.95 16.85
C LEU A 123 0.78 6.95 17.98
N ARG A 124 1.56 5.89 17.71
CA ARG A 124 2.02 4.93 18.71
C ARG A 124 2.76 5.64 19.86
N TRP A 125 3.68 6.55 19.57
CA TRP A 125 4.43 7.27 20.61
C TRP A 125 3.56 8.24 21.42
N ARG A 126 2.49 8.76 20.80
CA ARG A 126 1.44 9.57 21.46
C ARG A 126 0.44 8.73 22.28
N GLY A 127 0.43 7.41 22.11
CA GLY A 127 -0.54 6.51 22.75
C GLY A 127 -1.88 6.43 22.02
N GLU A 128 -1.98 6.95 20.79
CA GLU A 128 -3.17 6.90 19.94
C GLU A 128 -3.23 5.57 19.17
N PHE A 129 -3.27 4.47 19.92
CA PHE A 129 -2.99 3.14 19.39
C PHE A 129 -4.01 2.60 18.38
N ALA A 130 -5.30 2.94 18.54
CA ALA A 130 -6.33 2.48 17.61
C ALA A 130 -6.12 3.01 16.18
N GLU A 131 -5.69 4.27 16.04
CA GLU A 131 -5.34 4.84 14.74
C GLU A 131 -4.02 4.28 14.22
N ALA A 132 -3.02 4.10 15.09
CA ALA A 132 -1.75 3.49 14.72
C ALA A 132 -1.92 2.07 14.16
N ASP A 133 -2.69 1.21 14.85
CA ASP A 133 -2.95 -0.17 14.43
C ASP A 133 -3.67 -0.23 13.08
N ARG A 134 -4.66 0.65 12.86
CA ARG A 134 -5.35 0.78 11.55
C ARG A 134 -4.38 1.12 10.44
N LEU A 135 -3.53 2.14 10.64
CA LEU A 135 -2.57 2.55 9.62
C LEU A 135 -1.53 1.47 9.33
N PHE A 136 -1.04 0.72 10.34
CA PHE A 136 -0.16 -0.41 10.11
C PHE A 136 -0.84 -1.54 9.32
N ALA A 137 -2.11 -1.84 9.62
CA ALA A 137 -2.87 -2.85 8.91
C ALA A 137 -3.15 -2.44 7.45
N GLU A 138 -3.52 -1.17 7.22
CA GLU A 138 -3.77 -0.62 5.88
C GLU A 138 -2.50 -0.52 5.03
N ALA A 139 -1.37 -0.18 5.64
CA ALA A 139 -0.09 -0.10 4.94
C ALA A 139 0.40 -1.46 4.45
N ASN A 140 0.00 -2.56 5.10
CA ASN A 140 0.50 -3.90 4.79
C ASN A 140 -0.24 -4.55 3.62
N SER A 141 0.03 -4.07 2.40
CA SER A 141 -0.39 -4.75 1.18
C SER A 141 0.57 -5.87 0.81
N ALA A 142 0.03 -7.00 0.37
CA ALA A 142 0.82 -8.09 -0.17
C ALA A 142 1.51 -7.73 -1.51
N GLU A 143 1.15 -6.64 -2.18
CA GLU A 143 1.83 -6.14 -3.39
C GLU A 143 3.11 -5.36 -3.09
N LEU A 144 3.45 -5.14 -1.82
CA LEU A 144 4.70 -4.48 -1.42
C LEU A 144 5.89 -5.44 -1.42
N PRO A 145 7.13 -4.94 -1.59
CA PRO A 145 8.33 -5.76 -1.44
C PRO A 145 8.42 -6.38 -0.05
N ASP A 146 8.89 -7.63 0.04
CA ASP A 146 8.97 -8.38 1.29
C ASP A 146 9.80 -7.68 2.37
N ARG A 147 10.86 -6.96 1.99
CA ARG A 147 11.64 -6.14 2.92
C ARG A 147 10.81 -5.06 3.61
N LEU A 148 9.92 -4.40 2.87
CA LEU A 148 9.03 -3.38 3.43
C LEU A 148 7.93 -4.04 4.27
N ARG A 149 7.34 -5.15 3.80
CA ARG A 149 6.32 -5.89 4.55
C ARG A 149 6.86 -6.42 5.88
N ALA A 150 8.09 -6.93 5.88
CA ALA A 150 8.76 -7.40 7.09
C ALA A 150 8.97 -6.25 8.10
N ALA A 151 9.37 -5.07 7.63
CA ALA A 151 9.46 -3.88 8.48
C ALA A 151 8.09 -3.45 9.03
N LEU A 152 7.03 -3.45 8.19
CA LEU A 152 5.67 -3.14 8.64
C LEU A 152 5.17 -4.10 9.72
N HIS A 153 5.44 -5.40 9.58
CA HIS A 153 5.13 -6.39 10.61
C HIS A 153 5.94 -6.14 11.89
N GLU A 154 7.23 -5.87 11.80
CA GLU A 154 8.06 -5.50 12.96
C GLU A 154 7.52 -4.25 13.68
N HIS A 155 7.06 -3.24 12.94
CA HIS A 155 6.48 -2.02 13.50
C HIS A 155 5.13 -2.27 14.20
N ALA A 156 4.25 -3.05 13.56
CA ALA A 156 2.98 -3.46 14.14
C ALA A 156 3.19 -4.30 15.41
N ALA A 157 4.22 -5.16 15.44
CA ALA A 157 4.59 -5.93 16.62
C ALA A 157 4.93 -5.02 17.81
N ARG A 158 5.72 -3.98 17.59
CA ARG A 158 6.05 -2.98 18.62
C ARG A 158 4.82 -2.21 19.10
N CYS A 159 3.89 -1.87 18.21
CA CYS A 159 2.62 -1.25 18.59
C CYS A 159 1.76 -2.17 19.47
N CYS A 160 1.68 -3.47 19.13
CA CYS A 160 0.98 -4.47 19.94
C CYS A 160 1.65 -4.67 21.30
N TYR A 161 2.98 -4.66 21.33
CA TYR A 161 3.77 -4.75 22.56
C TYR A 161 3.46 -3.60 23.52
N ASP A 162 3.43 -2.35 23.05
CA ASP A 162 3.12 -1.16 23.86
C ASP A 162 1.74 -1.28 24.55
N GLN A 163 0.79 -1.94 23.86
CA GLN A 163 -0.58 -2.19 24.33
C GLN A 163 -0.74 -3.43 25.21
N GLY A 164 0.33 -4.21 25.42
CA GLY A 164 0.29 -5.46 26.17
C GLY A 164 -0.38 -6.63 25.43
N ARG A 165 -0.59 -6.52 24.12
CA ARG A 165 -1.11 -7.61 23.27
C ARG A 165 0.05 -8.49 22.79
N LEU A 166 0.62 -9.27 23.71
CA LEU A 166 1.91 -9.92 23.50
C LEU A 166 1.84 -11.09 22.51
N MET A 167 0.72 -11.83 22.45
CA MET A 167 0.52 -12.85 21.42
C MET A 167 0.47 -12.26 20.00
N GLU A 168 -0.24 -11.14 19.84
CA GLU A 168 -0.35 -10.42 18.57
C GLU A 168 1.04 -9.89 18.16
N ALA A 169 1.80 -9.35 19.11
CA ALA A 169 3.18 -8.93 18.89
C ALA A 169 4.07 -10.09 18.40
N CYS A 170 4.01 -11.26 19.05
CA CYS A 170 4.75 -12.45 18.60
C CYS A 170 4.37 -12.86 17.17
N HIS A 171 3.08 -12.87 16.84
CA HIS A 171 2.63 -13.23 15.49
C HIS A 171 3.21 -12.29 14.44
N HIS A 172 3.19 -10.98 14.71
CA HIS A 172 3.80 -10.01 13.81
C HIS A 172 5.32 -10.18 13.68
N PHE A 173 6.04 -10.45 14.77
CA PHE A 173 7.47 -10.75 14.71
C PHE A 173 7.77 -12.02 13.90
N GLU A 174 6.99 -13.09 14.07
CA GLU A 174 7.09 -14.32 13.28
C GLU A 174 6.91 -14.03 11.79
N ARG A 175 5.87 -13.26 11.42
CA ARG A 175 5.65 -12.85 10.02
C ARG A 175 6.80 -12.05 9.43
N ALA A 176 7.43 -11.18 10.22
CA ALA A 176 8.61 -10.45 9.76
C ALA A 176 9.79 -11.39 9.45
N LEU A 177 9.97 -12.44 10.27
CA LEU A 177 11.00 -13.46 10.07
C LEU A 177 10.68 -14.39 8.89
N ASP A 178 9.42 -14.79 8.71
CA ASP A 178 9.00 -15.60 7.55
C ASP A 178 9.33 -14.90 6.22
N LEU A 179 9.18 -13.57 6.18
CA LEU A 179 9.43 -12.78 4.98
C LEU A 179 10.92 -12.58 4.71
N ARG A 180 11.75 -12.32 5.74
CA ARG A 180 13.14 -11.86 5.54
C ARG A 180 14.16 -12.32 6.60
N GLY A 181 13.82 -13.24 7.48
CA GLY A 181 14.64 -13.61 8.66
C GLY A 181 16.07 -14.06 8.32
N GLU A 182 16.26 -14.84 7.26
CA GLU A 182 17.59 -15.31 6.82
C GLU A 182 18.34 -14.29 5.93
N GLY A 183 17.62 -13.32 5.34
CA GLY A 183 18.15 -12.36 4.36
C GLY A 183 18.30 -10.92 4.88
N ASP A 184 18.06 -10.66 6.17
CA ASP A 184 18.19 -9.34 6.78
C ASP A 184 18.65 -9.46 8.25
N ALA A 185 19.97 -9.42 8.47
CA ALA A 185 20.57 -9.54 9.80
C ALA A 185 20.17 -8.39 10.75
N GLU A 186 19.88 -7.21 10.21
CA GLU A 186 19.48 -6.04 10.99
C GLU A 186 18.04 -6.19 11.49
N LEU A 187 17.14 -6.67 10.62
CA LEU A 187 15.79 -7.07 11.01
C LEU A 187 15.84 -8.16 12.09
N LEU A 188 16.63 -9.21 11.90
CA LEU A 188 16.78 -10.29 12.87
C LEU A 188 17.20 -9.77 14.25
N ALA A 189 18.16 -8.85 14.30
CA ALA A 189 18.61 -8.21 15.53
C ALA A 189 17.49 -7.42 16.23
N ARG A 190 16.71 -6.62 15.48
CA ARG A 190 15.56 -5.89 16.05
C ARG A 190 14.47 -6.82 16.56
N VAL A 191 14.10 -7.83 15.78
CA VAL A 191 13.08 -8.82 16.16
C VAL A 191 13.51 -9.59 17.40
N ARG A 192 14.80 -9.93 17.56
CA ARG A 192 15.34 -10.56 18.77
C ARG A 192 15.08 -9.71 20.01
N ILE A 193 15.43 -8.43 19.97
CA ILE A 193 15.20 -7.49 21.08
C ILE A 193 13.70 -7.44 21.42
N GLY A 194 12.84 -7.37 20.40
CA GLY A 194 11.39 -7.37 20.58
C GLY A 194 10.84 -8.63 21.24
N LEU A 195 11.28 -9.81 20.80
CA LEU A 195 10.85 -11.09 21.39
C LEU A 195 11.37 -11.29 22.81
N ASP A 196 12.58 -10.83 23.11
CA ASP A 196 13.14 -10.85 24.48
C ASP A 196 12.30 -9.95 25.41
N ALA A 197 11.92 -8.76 24.94
CA ALA A 197 11.05 -7.83 25.67
C ALA A 197 9.65 -8.43 25.90
N VAL A 198 9.08 -9.09 24.88
CA VAL A 198 7.81 -9.82 25.01
C VAL A 198 7.91 -10.92 26.06
N ALA A 199 8.97 -11.74 26.03
CA ALA A 199 9.16 -12.83 26.98
C ALA A 199 9.26 -12.31 28.42
N ALA A 200 10.02 -11.23 28.65
CA ALA A 200 10.14 -10.58 29.95
C ALA A 200 8.77 -10.09 30.46
N ARG A 201 8.01 -9.36 29.63
CA ARG A 201 6.71 -8.81 30.02
C ARG A 201 5.64 -9.90 30.24
N ALA A 202 5.67 -10.96 29.43
CA ALA A 202 4.76 -12.10 29.55
C ALA A 202 5.02 -12.89 30.84
N ALA A 203 6.27 -13.01 31.28
CA ALA A 203 6.61 -13.67 32.54
C ALA A 203 6.03 -12.93 33.76
N GLU A 204 5.91 -11.60 33.68
CA GLU A 204 5.37 -10.78 34.77
C GLU A 204 3.85 -10.67 34.76
N ARG A 205 3.24 -10.46 33.59
CA ARG A 205 1.83 -10.04 33.46
C ARG A 205 0.97 -11.00 32.63
N GLY A 206 1.55 -12.09 32.15
CA GLY A 206 0.91 -12.95 31.16
C GLY A 206 0.88 -12.31 29.77
N PHE A 207 0.32 -13.04 28.81
CA PHE A 207 0.33 -12.66 27.39
C PHE A 207 -0.67 -11.56 26.98
N GLY A 208 -1.56 -11.16 27.90
CA GLY A 208 -2.63 -10.21 27.60
C GLY A 208 -3.79 -10.84 26.81
N PRO A 209 -4.57 -10.04 26.06
CA PRO A 209 -5.73 -10.52 25.32
C PRO A 209 -5.32 -11.38 24.10
N TYR A 210 -6.29 -12.12 23.57
CA TYR A 210 -6.10 -12.86 22.33
C TYR A 210 -5.88 -11.92 21.13
N PRO A 211 -5.13 -12.37 20.10
CA PRO A 211 -4.91 -11.58 18.89
C PRO A 211 -6.22 -11.21 18.19
N ARG A 212 -6.29 -9.97 17.71
CA ARG A 212 -7.44 -9.45 16.98
C ARG A 212 -7.44 -9.89 15.52
N GLY A 213 -8.63 -10.00 14.94
CA GLY A 213 -8.81 -10.24 13.50
C GLY A 213 -8.60 -8.98 12.66
N TRP A 214 -8.35 -9.13 11.36
CA TRP A 214 -8.14 -8.00 10.45
C TRP A 214 -9.35 -7.05 10.40
N ASP A 215 -10.57 -7.59 10.44
CA ASP A 215 -11.80 -6.80 10.47
C ASP A 215 -11.95 -5.98 11.78
N GLU A 216 -11.50 -6.53 12.90
CA GLU A 216 -11.52 -5.86 14.21
C GLU A 216 -10.50 -4.72 14.27
N VAL A 217 -9.29 -4.94 13.74
CA VAL A 217 -8.25 -3.89 13.69
C VAL A 217 -8.69 -2.71 12.86
N LEU A 218 -9.34 -2.96 11.72
CA LEU A 218 -9.79 -1.90 10.82
C LEU A 218 -11.03 -1.14 11.29
N ASP A 219 -11.59 -1.50 12.46
CA ASP A 219 -12.83 -0.94 12.97
C ASP A 219 -13.92 -0.90 11.89
N ARG A 220 -13.94 -1.95 11.06
CA ARG A 220 -15.03 -2.15 10.13
C ARG A 220 -16.15 -2.67 11.00
N ASP A 221 -17.07 -1.80 11.39
CA ASP A 221 -18.40 -2.20 11.89
C ASP A 221 -18.80 -3.44 11.08
N ARG A 222 -18.75 -4.60 11.73
CA ARG A 222 -18.76 -5.87 11.00
C ARG A 222 -20.15 -6.01 10.44
N ALA A 223 -20.28 -5.61 9.17
CA ALA A 223 -21.57 -5.50 8.55
C ALA A 223 -22.27 -6.86 8.66
N PRO A 224 -23.59 -6.87 8.94
CA PRO A 224 -24.32 -8.12 9.07
C PRO A 224 -24.04 -9.04 7.89
N VAL A 225 -23.80 -10.33 8.12
CA VAL A 225 -23.47 -11.28 7.05
C VAL A 225 -24.73 -11.95 6.53
N PRO A 226 -24.83 -12.26 5.22
CA PRO A 226 -25.98 -13.01 4.69
C PRO A 226 -26.14 -14.34 5.42
N ALA A 227 -27.31 -14.54 6.01
CA ALA A 227 -27.65 -15.74 6.76
C ALA A 227 -29.01 -16.27 6.32
N ARG A 228 -29.15 -17.61 6.28
CA ARG A 228 -30.42 -18.25 5.93
C ARG A 228 -31.21 -18.58 7.18
N ASP A 229 -32.51 -18.40 7.11
CA ASP A 229 -33.41 -19.00 8.09
C ASP A 229 -33.51 -20.52 7.86
N GLY A 230 -33.50 -21.28 8.96
CA GLY A 230 -33.60 -22.74 8.96
C GLY A 230 -34.98 -23.26 8.54
N GLY A 231 -36.01 -22.42 8.53
CA GLY A 231 -37.36 -22.79 8.10
C GLY A 231 -37.55 -22.70 6.59
N GLN A 232 -37.57 -21.48 6.04
CA GLN A 232 -37.96 -21.24 4.65
C GLN A 232 -36.78 -21.22 3.66
N GLY A 233 -35.54 -21.24 4.14
CA GLY A 233 -34.34 -21.13 3.31
C GLY A 233 -34.14 -19.76 2.65
N LEU A 234 -34.94 -18.75 3.07
CA LEU A 234 -34.79 -17.35 2.68
C LEU A 234 -33.58 -16.73 3.37
N TRP A 235 -33.03 -15.70 2.74
CA TRP A 235 -31.92 -14.92 3.23
C TRP A 235 -32.39 -13.71 4.03
N GLY A 236 -31.69 -13.44 5.11
CA GLY A 236 -31.62 -12.16 5.81
C GLY A 236 -30.16 -11.89 6.17
N TYR A 237 -29.92 -11.12 7.23
CA TYR A 237 -28.57 -10.84 7.69
C TYR A 237 -28.45 -10.98 9.20
N ALA A 238 -27.35 -11.60 9.62
CA ALA A 238 -27.02 -11.82 11.02
C ALA A 238 -25.80 -11.00 11.43
N ASP A 239 -25.76 -10.56 12.69
CA ASP A 239 -24.60 -9.89 13.26
C ASP A 239 -23.46 -10.87 13.60
N ALA A 240 -22.45 -10.39 14.33
CA ALA A 240 -21.29 -11.18 14.73
C ALA A 240 -21.61 -12.30 15.72
N ASP A 241 -22.69 -12.15 16.51
CA ASP A 241 -23.17 -13.15 17.48
C ASP A 241 -24.07 -14.20 16.82
N GLY A 242 -24.43 -13.99 15.54
CA GLY A 242 -25.29 -14.86 14.76
C GLY A 242 -26.78 -14.51 14.89
N ASP A 243 -27.10 -13.40 15.56
CA ASP A 243 -28.46 -12.93 15.73
C ASP A 243 -28.96 -12.24 14.45
N MET A 244 -30.16 -12.60 14.00
CA MET A 244 -30.75 -12.07 12.77
C MET A 244 -31.21 -10.61 12.96
N VAL A 245 -30.35 -9.67 12.59
CA VAL A 245 -30.63 -8.22 12.64
C VAL A 245 -31.41 -7.70 11.44
N VAL A 246 -31.34 -8.39 10.29
CA VAL A 246 -32.25 -8.15 9.14
C VAL A 246 -33.05 -9.43 8.90
N PRO A 247 -34.39 -9.42 9.07
CA PRO A 247 -35.21 -10.62 8.94
C PRO A 247 -35.04 -11.34 7.61
N ALA A 248 -35.06 -12.68 7.65
CA ALA A 248 -34.97 -13.51 6.46
C ALA A 248 -36.24 -13.44 5.62
N ARG A 249 -36.20 -12.66 4.54
CA ARG A 249 -37.34 -12.45 3.62
C ARG A 249 -36.94 -12.38 2.15
N TYR A 250 -35.66 -12.56 1.85
CA TYR A 250 -35.10 -12.39 0.51
C TYR A 250 -34.81 -13.76 -0.12
N VAL A 251 -35.07 -13.90 -1.40
CA VAL A 251 -34.69 -15.10 -2.16
C VAL A 251 -33.21 -15.10 -2.50
N GLU A 252 -32.60 -13.92 -2.59
CA GLU A 252 -31.16 -13.70 -2.74
C GLU A 252 -30.70 -12.47 -1.97
N ALA A 253 -29.47 -12.54 -1.44
CA ALA A 253 -28.84 -11.48 -0.68
C ALA A 253 -27.33 -11.46 -0.99
N GLN A 254 -26.79 -10.30 -1.37
CA GLN A 254 -25.35 -10.09 -1.51
C GLN A 254 -24.75 -9.60 -0.17
N PRO A 255 -23.45 -9.83 0.09
CA PRO A 255 -22.79 -9.26 1.25
C PRO A 255 -22.84 -7.72 1.26
N PHE A 256 -22.91 -7.13 2.44
CA PHE A 256 -22.76 -5.67 2.59
C PHE A 256 -21.38 -5.21 2.13
N ARG A 257 -21.36 -4.10 1.40
CA ARG A 257 -20.17 -3.36 0.96
C ARG A 257 -20.49 -1.86 1.06
N ASP A 258 -19.58 -1.10 1.66
CA ASP A 258 -19.79 0.32 1.99
C ASP A 258 -21.13 0.59 2.70
N GLY A 259 -21.54 -0.31 3.61
CA GLY A 259 -22.78 -0.19 4.38
C GLY A 259 -24.07 -0.50 3.61
N LEU A 260 -23.98 -0.93 2.34
CA LEU A 260 -25.13 -1.21 1.47
C LEU A 260 -25.09 -2.64 0.91
N ALA A 261 -26.26 -3.23 0.69
CA ALA A 261 -26.36 -4.57 0.11
C ALA A 261 -27.51 -4.68 -0.89
N TRP A 262 -27.28 -5.46 -1.95
CA TRP A 262 -28.30 -5.82 -2.92
C TRP A 262 -29.07 -7.06 -2.46
N VAL A 263 -30.40 -6.97 -2.49
CA VAL A 263 -31.31 -8.06 -2.14
C VAL A 263 -32.40 -8.23 -3.20
N ARG A 264 -32.92 -9.44 -3.34
CA ARG A 264 -34.05 -9.76 -4.22
C ARG A 264 -35.16 -10.39 -3.40
N GLY A 265 -36.35 -9.82 -3.45
CA GLY A 265 -37.55 -10.33 -2.78
C GLY A 265 -38.22 -11.46 -3.58
N SER A 266 -39.17 -12.15 -2.97
CA SER A 266 -39.99 -13.17 -3.65
C SER A 266 -41.06 -12.58 -4.57
N GLU A 267 -41.52 -11.35 -4.28
CA GLU A 267 -42.62 -10.71 -5.00
C GLU A 267 -42.20 -10.05 -6.33
N ALA A 268 -40.92 -9.69 -6.47
CA ALA A 268 -40.39 -9.01 -7.64
C ALA A 268 -39.04 -9.60 -8.05
N ASP A 269 -38.91 -9.96 -9.32
CA ASP A 269 -37.64 -10.45 -9.90
C ASP A 269 -36.65 -9.31 -10.18
N ARG A 270 -36.51 -8.38 -9.23
CA ARG A 270 -35.68 -7.18 -9.34
C ARG A 270 -34.92 -6.92 -8.05
N TRP A 271 -33.70 -6.43 -8.20
CA TRP A 271 -32.81 -6.08 -7.11
C TRP A 271 -33.19 -4.75 -6.46
N SER A 272 -33.18 -4.75 -5.13
CA SER A 272 -33.33 -3.57 -4.26
C SER A 272 -32.04 -3.37 -3.47
N LEU A 273 -31.71 -2.12 -3.17
CA LEU A 273 -30.58 -1.78 -2.31
C LEU A 273 -31.09 -1.52 -0.89
N ILE A 274 -30.46 -2.10 0.12
CA ILE A 274 -30.77 -1.91 1.54
C ILE A 274 -29.57 -1.39 2.31
N ASP A 275 -29.82 -0.69 3.41
CA ASP A 275 -28.81 -0.31 4.40
C ASP A 275 -28.62 -1.40 5.47
N LEU A 276 -27.67 -1.18 6.39
CA LEU A 276 -27.34 -2.09 7.50
C LEU A 276 -28.53 -2.45 8.41
N THR A 277 -29.58 -1.61 8.43
CA THR A 277 -30.81 -1.86 9.21
C THR A 277 -31.85 -2.68 8.44
N GLY A 278 -31.57 -2.98 7.17
CA GLY A 278 -32.50 -3.64 6.26
C GLY A 278 -33.56 -2.72 5.67
N LYS A 279 -33.42 -1.40 5.84
CA LYS A 279 -34.29 -0.40 5.22
C LYS A 279 -33.92 -0.29 3.75
N VAL A 280 -34.94 -0.26 2.90
CA VAL A 280 -34.78 -0.09 1.45
C VAL A 280 -34.31 1.33 1.15
N VAL A 281 -33.12 1.45 0.57
CA VAL A 281 -32.53 2.68 0.04
C VAL A 281 -32.98 2.89 -1.41
N ILE A 282 -32.92 1.83 -2.23
CA ILE A 282 -33.42 1.84 -3.61
C ILE A 282 -34.39 0.69 -3.80
N ALA A 283 -35.61 1.01 -4.24
CA ALA A 283 -36.66 0.01 -4.49
C ALA A 283 -36.32 -0.91 -5.67
N ALA A 284 -36.99 -2.07 -5.71
CA ALA A 284 -36.80 -3.15 -6.68
C ALA A 284 -36.96 -2.70 -8.15
N THR A 285 -35.87 -2.21 -8.76
CA THR A 285 -35.90 -1.56 -10.08
C THR A 285 -35.02 -2.29 -11.10
N TYR A 286 -33.95 -2.93 -10.66
CA TYR A 286 -32.90 -3.43 -11.54
C TYR A 286 -32.98 -4.93 -11.78
N LEU A 287 -32.72 -5.36 -13.01
CA LEU A 287 -32.69 -6.77 -13.42
C LEU A 287 -31.44 -7.49 -12.90
N ALA A 288 -30.31 -6.78 -12.82
CA ALA A 288 -29.07 -7.29 -12.26
C ALA A 288 -28.34 -6.17 -11.51
N ALA A 289 -27.55 -6.56 -10.52
CA ALA A 289 -26.70 -5.67 -9.75
C ALA A 289 -25.38 -6.36 -9.36
N ARG A 290 -24.27 -5.64 -9.46
CA ARG A 290 -22.99 -6.01 -8.84
C ARG A 290 -22.89 -5.38 -7.44
N PRO A 291 -22.04 -5.92 -6.54
CA PRO A 291 -21.82 -5.32 -5.23
C PRO A 291 -21.50 -3.82 -5.33
N TYR A 292 -22.06 -3.06 -4.40
CA TYR A 292 -21.71 -1.66 -4.23
C TYR A 292 -20.23 -1.57 -3.83
N SER A 293 -19.47 -0.62 -4.39
CA SER A 293 -18.04 -0.50 -4.15
C SER A 293 -17.55 0.89 -4.54
N ASP A 294 -16.69 1.49 -3.72
CA ASP A 294 -16.19 2.86 -3.92
C ASP A 294 -17.33 3.86 -4.17
N GLY A 295 -18.43 3.75 -3.44
CA GLY A 295 -19.53 4.70 -3.57
C GLY A 295 -20.35 4.58 -4.86
N LEU A 296 -20.22 3.51 -5.64
CA LEU A 296 -21.02 3.26 -6.85
C LEU A 296 -21.43 1.78 -6.95
N ALA A 297 -22.48 1.49 -7.72
CA ALA A 297 -22.85 0.12 -8.09
C ALA A 297 -23.16 0.01 -9.59
N TRP A 298 -22.72 -1.09 -10.18
CA TRP A 298 -23.12 -1.47 -11.54
C TRP A 298 -24.48 -2.17 -11.52
N VAL A 299 -25.40 -1.71 -12.36
CA VAL A 299 -26.75 -2.26 -12.46
C VAL A 299 -27.19 -2.40 -13.92
N VAL A 300 -28.15 -3.28 -14.15
CA VAL A 300 -28.85 -3.42 -15.44
C VAL A 300 -30.32 -3.08 -15.23
N ARG A 301 -30.83 -2.10 -15.96
CA ARG A 301 -32.26 -1.70 -15.90
C ARG A 301 -33.09 -2.40 -16.96
N ASP A 302 -32.52 -2.56 -18.15
CA ASP A 302 -33.11 -3.09 -19.37
C ASP A 302 -31.99 -3.63 -20.30
N GLU A 303 -32.30 -3.84 -21.58
CA GLU A 303 -31.37 -4.40 -22.57
C GLU A 303 -30.21 -3.46 -22.96
N SER A 304 -30.15 -2.23 -22.45
CA SER A 304 -29.11 -1.24 -22.77
C SER A 304 -27.73 -1.56 -22.16
N GLY A 305 -27.62 -2.64 -21.39
CA GLY A 305 -26.38 -3.07 -20.74
C GLY A 305 -26.15 -2.43 -19.38
N TRP A 306 -24.93 -2.57 -18.87
CA TRP A 306 -24.53 -2.08 -17.55
C TRP A 306 -24.39 -0.56 -17.52
N LEU A 307 -24.88 0.04 -16.44
CA LEU A 307 -24.73 1.45 -16.06
C LEU A 307 -24.32 1.53 -14.59
N ALA A 308 -23.71 2.62 -14.14
CA ALA A 308 -23.37 2.80 -12.73
C ALA A 308 -24.25 3.87 -12.07
N ILE A 309 -24.68 3.59 -10.84
CA ILE A 309 -25.46 4.49 -10.00
C ILE A 309 -24.75 4.75 -8.67
N ASP A 310 -25.09 5.86 -8.03
CA ASP A 310 -24.75 6.12 -6.63
C ASP A 310 -25.82 5.56 -5.66
N ALA A 311 -25.64 5.79 -4.36
CA ALA A 311 -26.58 5.37 -3.31
C ALA A 311 -27.96 6.07 -3.38
N SER A 312 -28.07 7.20 -4.08
CA SER A 312 -29.36 7.88 -4.30
C SER A 312 -30.14 7.28 -5.49
N GLY A 313 -29.47 6.46 -6.31
CA GLY A 313 -30.02 5.90 -7.54
C GLY A 313 -29.82 6.79 -8.77
N GLU A 314 -29.08 7.88 -8.64
CA GLU A 314 -28.70 8.73 -9.77
C GLU A 314 -27.69 8.01 -10.66
N VAL A 315 -27.87 8.14 -11.97
CA VAL A 315 -26.97 7.54 -12.96
C VAL A 315 -25.72 8.39 -13.09
N VAL A 316 -24.60 7.85 -12.63
CA VAL A 316 -23.28 8.49 -12.72
C VAL A 316 -22.57 8.07 -14.00
N VAL A 317 -22.66 6.78 -14.36
CA VAL A 317 -22.11 6.26 -15.62
C VAL A 317 -23.25 5.78 -16.50
N PRO A 318 -23.47 6.38 -17.70
CA PRO A 318 -24.54 5.98 -18.60
C PRO A 318 -24.46 4.50 -19.05
N PRO A 319 -25.59 3.89 -19.44
CA PRO A 319 -25.60 2.52 -19.97
C PRO A 319 -24.80 2.37 -21.25
N GLY A 320 -24.48 1.12 -21.59
CA GLY A 320 -23.82 0.75 -22.85
C GLY A 320 -22.61 -0.15 -22.71
N PHE A 321 -22.34 -0.71 -21.53
CA PHE A 321 -21.30 -1.71 -21.34
C PHE A 321 -21.90 -3.11 -21.36
N ALA A 322 -21.26 -4.00 -22.11
CA ALA A 322 -21.62 -5.42 -22.18
C ALA A 322 -21.20 -6.19 -20.91
N ASP A 323 -20.12 -5.74 -20.25
CA ASP A 323 -19.64 -6.34 -19.00
C ASP A 323 -18.85 -5.32 -18.18
N VAL A 324 -18.80 -5.53 -16.88
CA VAL A 324 -18.22 -4.60 -15.91
C VAL A 324 -17.72 -5.33 -14.67
N ARG A 325 -16.69 -4.76 -14.05
CA ARG A 325 -16.17 -5.18 -12.74
C ARG A 325 -16.41 -4.10 -11.69
N PRO A 326 -16.49 -4.45 -10.40
CA PRO A 326 -16.66 -3.47 -9.33
C PRO A 326 -15.60 -2.35 -9.39
N PHE A 327 -15.98 -1.15 -8.94
CA PHE A 327 -15.01 -0.07 -8.74
C PHE A 327 -14.06 -0.45 -7.62
N HIS A 328 -12.76 -0.23 -7.83
CA HIS A 328 -11.71 -0.41 -6.83
C HIS A 328 -10.68 0.70 -6.95
N LYS A 329 -10.45 1.42 -5.85
CA LYS A 329 -9.57 2.59 -5.78
C LYS A 329 -9.84 3.61 -6.90
N GLY A 330 -11.12 3.88 -7.17
CA GLY A 330 -11.57 4.96 -8.05
C GLY A 330 -11.72 4.59 -9.53
N VAL A 331 -11.47 3.35 -9.93
CA VAL A 331 -11.58 2.89 -11.32
C VAL A 331 -12.29 1.54 -11.42
N ALA A 332 -12.92 1.28 -12.56
CA ALA A 332 -13.57 0.00 -12.88
C ALA A 332 -13.21 -0.46 -14.28
N ALA A 333 -12.93 -1.75 -14.44
CA ALA A 333 -12.78 -2.37 -15.75
C ALA A 333 -14.15 -2.56 -16.40
N VAL A 334 -14.27 -2.20 -17.67
CA VAL A 334 -15.53 -2.26 -18.43
C VAL A 334 -15.28 -2.81 -19.82
N ARG A 335 -16.30 -3.42 -20.42
CA ARG A 335 -16.23 -3.98 -21.76
C ARG A 335 -17.35 -3.46 -22.65
N ARG A 336 -16.97 -3.01 -23.84
CA ARG A 336 -17.86 -2.83 -25.00
C ARG A 336 -17.47 -3.84 -26.06
N GLU A 337 -16.79 -3.38 -27.11
CA GLU A 337 -16.16 -4.22 -28.13
C GLU A 337 -14.89 -4.91 -27.59
N GLY A 338 -14.12 -4.20 -26.77
CA GLY A 338 -13.02 -4.74 -25.98
C GLY A 338 -13.06 -4.24 -24.53
N TRP A 339 -12.18 -4.79 -23.71
CA TRP A 339 -11.95 -4.31 -22.35
C TRP A 339 -11.24 -2.96 -22.34
N GLY A 340 -11.60 -2.14 -21.37
CA GLY A 340 -11.02 -0.86 -21.01
C GLY A 340 -11.39 -0.53 -19.56
N ALA A 341 -11.35 0.75 -19.19
CA ALA A 341 -11.65 1.18 -17.83
C ALA A 341 -12.27 2.57 -17.80
N VAL A 342 -13.08 2.82 -16.79
CA VAL A 342 -13.67 4.12 -16.46
C VAL A 342 -13.29 4.55 -15.06
N ASP A 343 -13.24 5.88 -14.83
CA ASP A 343 -13.18 6.44 -13.49
C ASP A 343 -14.59 6.57 -12.86
N ARG A 344 -14.66 7.00 -11.60
CA ARG A 344 -15.92 7.23 -10.86
C ARG A 344 -16.84 8.29 -11.46
N THR A 345 -16.37 9.10 -12.40
CA THR A 345 -17.19 10.09 -13.13
C THR A 345 -17.78 9.52 -14.42
N GLY A 346 -17.40 8.29 -14.78
CA GLY A 346 -17.79 7.64 -16.03
C GLY A 346 -16.91 7.99 -17.23
N ARG A 347 -15.84 8.75 -17.03
CA ARG A 347 -14.88 9.03 -18.09
C ARG A 347 -14.09 7.76 -18.39
N ILE A 348 -14.01 7.40 -19.67
CA ILE A 348 -13.14 6.32 -20.14
C ILE A 348 -11.68 6.75 -19.96
N VAL A 349 -10.99 6.12 -19.01
CA VAL A 349 -9.56 6.35 -18.75
C VAL A 349 -8.69 5.38 -19.56
N VAL A 350 -9.11 4.13 -19.70
CA VAL A 350 -8.48 3.16 -20.62
C VAL A 350 -9.43 2.85 -21.78
N PRO A 351 -9.05 3.06 -23.05
CA PRO A 351 -9.89 2.76 -24.20
C PRO A 351 -10.37 1.31 -24.25
N THR A 352 -11.64 1.09 -24.58
CA THR A 352 -12.28 -0.23 -24.66
C THR A 352 -11.88 -0.99 -25.94
N ARG A 353 -10.65 -1.50 -25.99
CA ARG A 353 -10.06 -2.16 -27.18
C ARG A 353 -9.26 -3.42 -26.89
N TYR A 354 -9.05 -3.75 -25.63
CA TYR A 354 -8.18 -4.87 -25.24
C TYR A 354 -8.98 -6.19 -25.23
N HIS A 355 -8.37 -7.28 -25.64
CA HIS A 355 -9.01 -8.60 -25.62
C HIS A 355 -9.02 -9.19 -24.19
N GLY A 356 -8.06 -8.80 -23.36
CA GLY A 356 -7.95 -9.19 -21.96
C GLY A 356 -7.55 -8.02 -21.08
N PHE A 357 -8.04 -8.04 -19.85
CA PHE A 357 -7.75 -7.02 -18.84
C PHE A 357 -7.67 -7.73 -17.50
N HIS A 358 -6.54 -8.34 -17.19
CA HIS A 358 -6.35 -9.11 -15.96
C HIS A 358 -4.87 -9.17 -15.64
N THR A 359 -4.56 -9.14 -14.36
CA THR A 359 -3.20 -8.97 -13.89
C THR A 359 -2.72 -10.21 -13.17
N THR A 360 -1.51 -10.64 -13.51
CA THR A 360 -0.80 -11.67 -12.77
C THR A 360 0.39 -11.03 -12.09
N LEU A 361 0.52 -11.28 -10.79
CA LEU A 361 1.64 -10.80 -9.98
C LEU A 361 2.79 -11.80 -10.07
N ALA A 362 4.01 -11.32 -9.81
CA ALA A 362 5.21 -12.15 -9.85
C ALA A 362 5.18 -13.31 -8.84
N ASP A 363 4.43 -13.17 -7.74
CA ASP A 363 4.21 -14.22 -6.73
C ASP A 363 3.11 -15.22 -7.08
N GLY A 364 2.58 -15.16 -8.31
CA GLY A 364 1.56 -16.07 -8.83
C GLY A 364 0.12 -15.69 -8.52
N ARG A 365 -0.14 -14.64 -7.74
CA ARG A 365 -1.50 -14.16 -7.50
C ARG A 365 -2.14 -13.59 -8.77
N TYR A 366 -3.46 -13.74 -8.85
CA TYR A 366 -4.29 -13.24 -9.94
C TYR A 366 -5.21 -12.13 -9.45
N VAL A 367 -5.22 -11.01 -10.17
CA VAL A 367 -6.09 -9.86 -9.92
C VAL A 367 -6.94 -9.60 -11.16
N ASP A 368 -8.26 -9.59 -11.00
CA ASP A 368 -9.20 -9.37 -12.09
C ASP A 368 -9.33 -7.88 -12.46
N GLY A 369 -8.24 -7.26 -12.91
CA GLY A 369 -8.18 -5.86 -13.33
C GLY A 369 -6.99 -5.12 -12.73
N PHE A 370 -7.26 -3.97 -12.11
CA PHE A 370 -6.23 -3.16 -11.48
C PHE A 370 -5.79 -3.75 -10.15
N THR A 371 -4.48 -3.75 -9.92
CA THR A 371 -3.85 -4.03 -8.64
C THR A 371 -4.11 -2.91 -7.62
N ASP A 372 -3.71 -3.10 -6.36
CA ASP A 372 -3.75 -2.05 -5.33
C ASP A 372 -2.83 -0.86 -5.68
N GLU A 373 -1.73 -1.11 -6.39
CA GLU A 373 -0.90 -0.05 -6.99
C GLU A 373 -1.57 0.68 -8.15
N GLY A 374 -2.67 0.13 -8.68
CA GLY A 374 -3.38 0.74 -9.78
C GLY A 374 -2.83 0.41 -11.15
N LEU A 375 -2.24 -0.77 -11.28
CA LEU A 375 -1.71 -1.26 -12.54
C LEU A 375 -2.58 -2.38 -13.07
N ALA A 376 -2.74 -2.45 -14.39
CA ALA A 376 -3.42 -3.54 -15.06
C ALA A 376 -2.59 -4.10 -16.20
N VAL A 377 -2.51 -5.43 -16.28
CA VAL A 377 -2.00 -6.09 -17.48
C VAL A 377 -3.12 -6.18 -18.50
N VAL A 378 -2.83 -5.70 -19.71
CA VAL A 378 -3.75 -5.67 -20.83
C VAL A 378 -3.25 -6.54 -21.96
N ASP A 379 -4.16 -7.27 -22.60
CA ASP A 379 -3.88 -8.13 -23.75
C ASP A 379 -4.45 -7.48 -25.02
N LEU A 380 -3.58 -7.28 -26.01
CA LEU A 380 -3.96 -6.94 -27.37
C LEU A 380 -3.43 -8.02 -28.32
N ALA A 381 -4.33 -8.83 -28.86
CA ALA A 381 -4.04 -9.89 -29.83
C ALA A 381 -2.94 -10.88 -29.38
N GLY A 382 -2.94 -11.27 -28.10
CA GLY A 382 -1.98 -12.23 -27.53
C GLY A 382 -0.65 -11.58 -27.10
N ARG A 383 -0.56 -10.25 -27.13
CA ARG A 383 0.58 -9.49 -26.59
C ARG A 383 0.12 -8.70 -25.38
N LYS A 384 0.85 -8.87 -24.28
CA LYS A 384 0.63 -8.24 -22.99
C LYS A 384 1.42 -6.94 -22.86
N GLY A 385 0.79 -5.95 -22.22
CA GLY A 385 1.35 -4.67 -21.83
C GLY A 385 0.80 -4.24 -20.46
N VAL A 386 1.21 -3.07 -19.98
CA VAL A 386 0.80 -2.53 -18.68
C VAL A 386 0.23 -1.13 -18.85
N VAL A 387 -0.91 -0.88 -18.20
CA VAL A 387 -1.49 0.45 -18.06
C VAL A 387 -1.70 0.79 -16.59
N ASP A 388 -1.70 2.08 -16.27
CA ASP A 388 -2.09 2.57 -14.95
C ASP A 388 -3.58 3.00 -14.90
N ARG A 389 -4.07 3.42 -13.71
CA ARG A 389 -5.45 3.89 -13.50
C ARG A 389 -5.81 5.13 -14.32
N THR A 390 -4.83 5.93 -14.74
CA THR A 390 -5.06 7.12 -15.57
C THR A 390 -5.20 6.77 -17.05
N GLY A 391 -4.84 5.54 -17.41
CA GLY A 391 -4.79 5.05 -18.79
C GLY A 391 -3.44 5.26 -19.48
N GLN A 392 -2.41 5.70 -18.74
CA GLN A 392 -1.07 5.77 -19.27
C GLN A 392 -0.57 4.36 -19.57
N VAL A 393 -0.10 4.14 -20.79
CA VAL A 393 0.57 2.89 -21.18
C VAL A 393 2.00 2.95 -20.68
N LEU A 394 2.32 2.18 -19.65
CA LEU A 394 3.67 2.06 -19.10
C LEU A 394 4.50 1.06 -19.92
N VAL A 395 3.87 -0.03 -20.34
CA VAL A 395 4.50 -1.04 -21.22
C VAL A 395 3.54 -1.29 -22.38
N ALA A 396 4.01 -1.06 -23.61
CA ALA A 396 3.19 -1.33 -24.79
C ALA A 396 2.87 -2.83 -24.89
N PRO A 397 1.70 -3.23 -25.43
CA PRO A 397 1.37 -4.62 -25.70
C PRO A 397 2.36 -5.26 -26.68
N ALA A 398 3.43 -5.84 -26.15
CA ALA A 398 4.59 -6.29 -26.91
C ALA A 398 5.18 -7.60 -26.38
N HIS A 399 4.69 -8.14 -25.27
CA HIS A 399 5.28 -9.32 -24.62
C HIS A 399 4.31 -10.51 -24.63
N PRO A 400 4.74 -11.75 -24.90
CA PRO A 400 3.84 -12.90 -24.77
C PRO A 400 3.30 -13.10 -23.35
N VAL A 401 4.17 -12.91 -22.36
CA VAL A 401 3.85 -13.01 -20.93
C VAL A 401 4.41 -11.79 -20.22
N LEU A 402 3.64 -11.27 -19.26
CA LEU A 402 4.02 -10.13 -18.43
C LEU A 402 3.44 -10.32 -17.03
N LEU A 403 4.27 -10.13 -16.00
CA LEU A 403 3.93 -10.18 -14.58
C LEU A 403 4.28 -8.84 -13.92
N ILE A 404 3.47 -8.43 -12.95
CA ILE A 404 3.76 -7.24 -12.14
C ILE A 404 4.54 -7.66 -10.90
N HIS A 405 5.74 -7.10 -10.74
CA HIS A 405 6.55 -7.21 -9.54
C HIS A 405 6.54 -5.86 -8.80
N PRO A 406 6.70 -5.83 -7.46
CA PRO A 406 6.61 -4.59 -6.68
C PRO A 406 7.56 -3.46 -7.12
N VAL A 407 8.67 -3.80 -7.79
CA VAL A 407 9.67 -2.82 -8.26
C VAL A 407 9.95 -2.85 -9.76
N ALA A 408 9.33 -3.77 -10.51
CA ALA A 408 9.63 -3.97 -11.94
C ALA A 408 8.45 -4.64 -12.68
N PHE A 409 8.54 -4.74 -14.00
CA PHE A 409 7.66 -5.60 -14.80
C PHE A 409 8.47 -6.75 -15.37
N LEU A 410 8.12 -7.98 -15.01
CA LEU A 410 8.80 -9.17 -15.51
C LEU A 410 8.12 -9.56 -16.81
N ALA A 411 8.89 -9.75 -17.87
CA ALA A 411 8.32 -10.00 -19.19
C ALA A 411 9.17 -10.99 -19.98
N THR A 412 8.49 -11.73 -20.86
CA THR A 412 9.17 -12.63 -21.79
C THR A 412 9.44 -11.97 -23.13
N ASN A 413 10.53 -12.40 -23.78
CA ASN A 413 10.77 -12.12 -25.19
C ASN A 413 10.04 -13.16 -26.08
N GLY A 414 10.14 -13.00 -27.41
CA GLY A 414 9.53 -13.95 -28.36
C GLY A 414 10.07 -15.38 -28.29
N GLY A 415 11.25 -15.59 -27.70
CA GLY A 415 11.86 -16.90 -27.46
C GLY A 415 11.52 -17.52 -26.10
N GLY A 416 10.66 -16.88 -25.31
CA GLY A 416 10.23 -17.38 -23.99
C GLY A 416 11.24 -17.17 -22.87
N ARG A 417 12.29 -16.36 -23.07
CA ARG A 417 13.25 -15.99 -22.02
C ARG A 417 12.74 -14.78 -21.23
N TRP A 418 12.95 -14.81 -19.92
CA TRP A 418 12.51 -13.81 -18.96
C TRP A 418 13.56 -12.74 -18.72
N GLY A 419 13.10 -11.49 -18.61
CA GLY A 419 13.87 -10.33 -18.17
C GLY A 419 12.96 -9.37 -17.41
N ALA A 420 13.45 -8.16 -17.14
CA ALA A 420 12.70 -7.13 -16.42
C ALA A 420 12.74 -5.78 -17.13
N LEU A 421 11.62 -5.07 -17.02
CA LEU A 421 11.51 -3.66 -17.32
C LEU A 421 11.38 -2.87 -16.01
N ASP A 422 11.88 -1.65 -15.99
CA ASP A 422 11.64 -0.71 -14.89
C ASP A 422 10.16 -0.30 -14.84
N ARG A 423 9.79 0.45 -13.80
CA ARG A 423 8.42 0.92 -13.57
C ARG A 423 7.89 1.93 -14.60
N ARG A 424 8.73 2.36 -15.54
CA ARG A 424 8.39 3.23 -16.68
C ARG A 424 8.41 2.47 -18.01
N GLY A 425 8.65 1.16 -17.99
CA GLY A 425 8.74 0.30 -19.17
C GLY A 425 10.09 0.34 -19.89
N GLY A 426 11.12 0.96 -19.31
CA GLY A 426 12.49 0.91 -19.81
C GLY A 426 13.16 -0.44 -19.50
N PRO A 427 14.19 -0.86 -20.24
CA PRO A 427 14.92 -2.09 -19.94
C PRO A 427 15.64 -2.01 -18.58
N LEU A 428 15.49 -3.04 -17.76
CA LEU A 428 16.18 -3.16 -16.47
C LEU A 428 17.09 -4.39 -16.42
N ILE A 429 16.58 -5.55 -16.85
CA ILE A 429 17.32 -6.81 -16.93
C ILE A 429 17.05 -7.45 -18.30
N ASP A 430 18.12 -7.82 -18.99
CA ASP A 430 18.01 -8.47 -20.30
C ASP A 430 17.25 -9.80 -20.22
N PRO A 431 16.44 -10.16 -21.24
CA PRO A 431 15.63 -11.36 -21.21
C PRO A 431 16.46 -12.62 -21.50
N VAL A 432 17.25 -13.04 -20.51
CA VAL A 432 18.19 -14.18 -20.58
C VAL A 432 17.79 -15.31 -19.64
N PHE A 433 16.79 -15.16 -18.78
CA PHE A 433 16.45 -16.17 -17.77
C PHE A 433 15.41 -17.17 -18.28
N HIS A 434 15.36 -18.36 -17.67
CA HIS A 434 14.38 -19.39 -18.04
C HIS A 434 13.12 -19.33 -17.19
N HIS A 435 13.23 -18.83 -15.96
CA HIS A 435 12.15 -18.74 -14.99
C HIS A 435 12.05 -17.30 -14.43
N PRO A 436 10.84 -16.79 -14.09
CA PRO A 436 10.69 -15.48 -13.48
C PRO A 436 11.41 -15.35 -12.13
N ASP A 437 11.50 -16.43 -11.34
CA ASP A 437 12.16 -16.41 -10.02
C ASP A 437 13.66 -16.05 -10.12
N GLU A 438 14.32 -16.44 -11.22
CA GLU A 438 15.72 -16.05 -11.48
C GLU A 438 15.84 -14.53 -11.68
N VAL A 439 14.85 -13.91 -12.33
CA VAL A 439 14.79 -12.46 -12.49
C VAL A 439 14.50 -11.76 -11.17
N VAL A 440 13.63 -12.33 -10.33
CA VAL A 440 13.36 -11.81 -8.99
C VAL A 440 14.63 -11.80 -8.14
N ALA A 441 15.38 -12.90 -8.12
CA ALA A 441 16.65 -12.98 -7.39
C ALA A 441 17.67 -11.92 -7.87
N GLU A 442 17.76 -11.67 -9.18
CA GLU A 442 18.63 -10.62 -9.74
C GLU A 442 18.17 -9.22 -9.31
N ILE A 443 16.86 -8.95 -9.32
CA ILE A 443 16.30 -7.68 -8.82
C ILE A 443 16.65 -7.48 -7.34
N GLU A 444 16.54 -8.54 -6.52
CA GLU A 444 16.88 -8.46 -5.10
C GLU A 444 18.37 -8.15 -4.91
N ALA A 445 19.25 -8.79 -5.67
CA ALA A 445 20.69 -8.52 -5.64
C ALA A 445 20.97 -7.03 -5.94
N LEU A 446 20.32 -6.45 -6.95
CA LEU A 446 20.43 -5.03 -7.30
C LEU A 446 19.90 -4.07 -6.21
N LEU A 447 18.98 -4.53 -5.37
CA LEU A 447 18.37 -3.73 -4.30
C LEU A 447 19.03 -3.88 -2.93
N THR A 448 19.99 -4.80 -2.77
CA THR A 448 20.63 -5.10 -1.47
C THR A 448 21.30 -3.86 -0.85
N ASP A 449 21.75 -2.92 -1.67
CA ASP A 449 22.41 -1.67 -1.24
C ASP A 449 21.45 -0.54 -0.83
N ALA A 450 20.13 -0.70 -1.00
CA ALA A 450 19.15 0.29 -0.60
C ALA A 450 18.56 -0.03 0.77
N THR A 451 19.13 0.53 1.84
CA THR A 451 18.55 0.52 3.19
C THR A 451 17.19 1.23 3.15
N PRO A 452 16.07 0.54 3.44
CA PRO A 452 14.82 1.23 3.71
C PRO A 452 14.98 1.93 5.05
N VAL A 453 15.16 3.24 4.97
CA VAL A 453 15.07 4.18 6.08
C VAL A 453 13.73 3.96 6.77
N LEU A 454 13.78 3.64 8.07
CA LEU A 454 12.67 3.40 9.00
C LEU A 454 11.36 4.11 8.65
#